data_AF-A0A7S2EEA9-F1
#
_entry.id   AF-A0A7S2EEA9-F1
#
_cell.length_a   1.000
_cell.length_b   1.000
_cell.length_c   1.000
_cell.angle_alpha   90.00
_cell.angle_beta   90.00
_cell.angle_gamma   90.00
#
_symmetry.space_group_name_H-M   'P 1'
#
loop_
_entity.id
_entity.type
_entity.pdbx_description
1 polymer ?
#
loop_
_entity_poly.entity_id
_entity_poly.type
_entity_poly.pdbx_seq_one_letter_code
_entity_poly.pdbx_strand_id
1 'polypeptide(L)'
;RRSSALNELFQGMQGERVRRVLRYLDRAKTDRAYPFARLCKRLFWSLTEAQSNEKFLRPLRSRLEALRDATSFERMPAHFRPIVHLIFLVWKTSVYYNTKEKLIEIMKRMCDLIVFRAEEFLSCGFPLMVEEVEEAEDTVRRIIMAVAVMGKLKSNFLRYRKKSFEECPSNPWNIPNRAIFKQMDVILDRCRTLIEIYSTYLQYQSIVGLTFPGG
;
A
#
# COMPACT_ATOMS: atom_id res chain seq x y z
N ARG A 1 -0.03 26.20 2.55
CA ARG A 1 -0.13 27.53 1.89
C ARG A 1 -1.25 27.58 0.83
N ARG A 2 -1.30 26.69 -0.19
CA ARG A 2 -2.45 26.62 -1.15
C ARG A 2 -3.83 26.37 -0.50
N SER A 3 -3.89 25.54 0.55
CA SER A 3 -5.12 25.21 1.30
C SER A 3 -5.76 26.43 1.99
N SER A 4 -4.96 27.33 2.59
CA SER A 4 -5.46 28.53 3.30
C SER A 4 -6.06 29.56 2.35
N ALA A 5 -5.35 29.89 1.27
CA ALA A 5 -5.81 30.88 0.29
C ALA A 5 -7.09 30.44 -0.43
N LEU A 6 -7.26 29.14 -0.68
CA LEU A 6 -8.49 28.59 -1.25
C LEU A 6 -9.65 28.60 -0.25
N ASN A 7 -9.40 28.34 1.04
CA ASN A 7 -10.41 28.40 2.10
C ASN A 7 -10.90 29.84 2.35
N GLU A 8 -10.01 30.83 2.30
CA GLU A 8 -10.35 32.26 2.41
C GLU A 8 -11.21 32.72 1.23
N LEU A 9 -10.84 32.34 0.00
CA LEU A 9 -11.67 32.56 -1.20
C LEU A 9 -13.04 31.88 -1.10
N PHE A 10 -13.10 30.66 -0.55
CA PHE A 10 -14.34 29.92 -0.36
C PHE A 10 -15.27 30.58 0.66
N GLN A 11 -14.75 31.04 1.79
CA GLN A 11 -15.54 31.80 2.77
C GLN A 11 -16.05 33.11 2.18
N GLY A 12 -15.22 33.81 1.39
CA GLY A 12 -15.64 35.00 0.64
C GLY A 12 -16.79 34.72 -0.34
N MET A 13 -16.81 33.55 -1.00
CA MET A 13 -17.90 33.14 -1.90
C MET A 13 -19.12 32.52 -1.21
N GLN A 14 -19.00 32.05 0.04
CA GLN A 14 -20.13 31.61 0.87
C GLN A 14 -20.90 32.78 1.50
N GLY A 15 -20.33 33.99 1.45
CA GLY A 15 -20.97 35.20 1.96
C GLY A 15 -22.36 35.43 1.34
N GLU A 16 -23.31 35.87 2.16
CA GLU A 16 -24.70 36.17 1.77
C GLU A 16 -24.84 37.07 0.53
N ARG A 17 -23.82 37.88 0.24
CA ARG A 17 -23.74 38.74 -0.96
C ARG A 17 -23.58 37.91 -2.24
N VAL A 18 -22.75 36.87 -2.25
CA VAL A 18 -22.50 36.03 -3.45
C VAL A 18 -23.67 35.07 -3.70
N ARG A 19 -24.32 34.54 -2.65
CA ARG A 19 -25.59 33.79 -2.79
C ARG A 19 -26.76 34.65 -3.28
N ARG A 20 -26.79 35.94 -2.96
CA ARG A 20 -27.77 36.90 -3.52
C ARG A 20 -27.50 37.17 -4.99
N VAL A 21 -26.24 37.36 -5.37
CA VAL A 21 -25.82 37.58 -6.77
C VAL A 21 -26.10 36.33 -7.63
N LEU A 22 -25.84 35.11 -7.13
CA LEU A 22 -26.20 33.86 -7.81
C LEU A 22 -27.71 33.73 -8.03
N ARG A 23 -28.54 34.01 -7.01
CA ARG A 23 -30.01 33.99 -7.14
C ARG A 23 -30.53 35.05 -8.11
N TYR A 24 -29.90 36.22 -8.17
CA TYR A 24 -30.24 37.27 -9.13
C TYR A 24 -29.84 36.87 -10.57
N LEU A 25 -28.67 36.26 -10.74
CA LEU A 25 -28.17 35.81 -12.04
C LEU A 25 -28.94 34.60 -12.60
N ASP A 26 -29.39 33.67 -11.74
CA ASP A 26 -30.26 32.55 -12.10
C ASP A 26 -31.66 33.03 -12.54
N ARG A 27 -32.24 34.02 -11.84
CA ARG A 27 -33.50 34.65 -12.25
C ARG A 27 -33.39 35.40 -13.58
N ALA A 28 -32.23 35.95 -13.88
CA ALA A 28 -32.00 36.72 -15.09
C ALA A 28 -31.72 35.86 -16.34
N LYS A 29 -31.63 34.51 -16.22
CA LYS A 29 -31.29 33.58 -17.32
C LYS A 29 -30.12 34.07 -18.19
N THR A 30 -29.10 34.66 -17.57
CA THR A 30 -27.98 35.25 -18.32
C THR A 30 -26.97 34.17 -18.72
N ASP A 31 -26.47 34.22 -19.96
CA ASP A 31 -25.43 33.31 -20.49
C ASP A 31 -24.14 33.27 -19.65
N ARG A 32 -23.96 34.23 -18.74
CA ARG A 32 -22.82 34.36 -17.82
C ARG A 32 -22.97 33.56 -16.51
N ALA A 33 -24.17 33.06 -16.19
CA ALA A 33 -24.40 32.26 -14.97
C ALA A 33 -23.75 30.86 -15.05
N TYR A 34 -23.76 30.25 -16.25
CA TYR A 34 -23.24 28.89 -16.46
C TYR A 34 -21.70 28.76 -16.31
N PRO A 35 -20.87 29.65 -16.88
CA PRO A 35 -19.42 29.65 -16.64
C PRO A 35 -19.03 29.86 -15.17
N PHE A 36 -19.77 30.70 -14.45
CA PHE A 36 -19.52 31.00 -13.03
C PHE A 36 -19.87 29.80 -12.14
N ALA A 37 -21.01 29.14 -12.34
CA ALA A 37 -21.37 27.91 -11.65
C ALA A 37 -20.34 26.79 -11.87
N ARG A 38 -19.81 26.65 -13.10
CA ARG A 38 -18.70 25.71 -13.41
C ARG A 38 -17.42 26.07 -12.67
N LEU A 39 -17.11 27.36 -12.49
CA LEU A 39 -15.95 27.81 -11.72
C LEU A 39 -16.10 27.50 -10.23
N CYS A 40 -17.26 27.78 -9.63
CA CYS A 40 -17.54 27.43 -8.22
C CYS A 40 -17.47 25.91 -7.98
N LYS A 41 -18.01 25.11 -8.92
CA LYS A 41 -17.90 23.66 -8.88
C LYS A 41 -16.44 23.22 -8.92
N ARG A 42 -15.63 23.73 -9.87
CA ARG A 42 -14.17 23.44 -9.95
C ARG A 42 -13.39 23.86 -8.70
N LEU A 43 -13.75 24.98 -8.08
CA LEU A 43 -13.12 25.43 -6.84
C LEU A 43 -13.45 24.52 -5.66
N PHE A 44 -14.73 24.14 -5.51
CA PHE A 44 -15.16 23.19 -4.48
C PHE A 44 -14.46 21.83 -4.60
N TRP A 45 -14.35 21.37 -5.83
CA TRP A 45 -13.59 20.19 -6.24
C TRP A 45 -12.11 20.28 -5.82
N SER A 46 -11.43 21.36 -6.18
CA SER A 46 -10.02 21.61 -5.81
C SER A 46 -9.81 21.76 -4.30
N LEU A 47 -10.79 22.30 -3.58
CA LEU A 47 -10.79 22.40 -2.11
C LEU A 47 -10.93 21.03 -1.44
N THR A 48 -11.85 20.20 -1.93
CA THR A 48 -12.06 18.83 -1.44
C THR A 48 -10.81 17.98 -1.66
N GLU A 49 -10.15 18.16 -2.80
CA GLU A 49 -8.84 17.57 -3.12
C GLU A 49 -7.77 18.04 -2.13
N ALA A 50 -7.63 19.35 -1.92
CA ALA A 50 -6.64 19.93 -1.00
C ALA A 50 -6.84 19.47 0.45
N GLN A 51 -8.09 19.38 0.93
CA GLN A 51 -8.41 18.90 2.28
C GLN A 51 -8.14 17.41 2.46
N SER A 52 -8.44 16.59 1.44
CA SER A 52 -8.11 15.15 1.43
C SER A 52 -6.58 14.93 1.46
N ASN A 53 -5.84 15.76 0.73
CA ASN A 53 -4.38 15.73 0.69
C ASN A 53 -3.77 16.05 2.06
N GLU A 54 -4.32 17.04 2.76
CA GLU A 54 -3.83 17.48 4.06
C GLU A 54 -4.17 16.49 5.19
N LYS A 55 -5.39 15.93 5.20
CA LYS A 55 -5.85 15.04 6.27
C LYS A 55 -5.34 13.61 6.16
N PHE A 56 -5.20 13.06 4.95
CA PHE A 56 -4.93 11.62 4.78
C PHE A 56 -3.65 11.32 3.99
N LEU A 57 -3.36 12.05 2.90
CA LEU A 57 -2.15 11.78 2.11
C LEU A 57 -0.87 12.21 2.84
N ARG A 58 -0.90 13.27 3.65
CA ARG A 58 0.26 13.69 4.45
C ARG A 58 0.66 12.65 5.50
N PRO A 59 -0.26 12.11 6.34
CA PRO A 59 0.06 10.97 7.20
C PRO A 59 0.50 9.72 6.44
N LEU A 60 -0.11 9.44 5.29
CA LEU A 60 0.26 8.28 4.46
C LEU A 60 1.70 8.38 3.96
N ARG A 61 2.11 9.55 3.45
CA ARG A 61 3.49 9.82 3.03
C ARG A 61 4.48 9.58 4.18
N SER A 62 4.21 10.16 5.34
CA SER A 62 5.09 10.00 6.51
C SER A 62 5.22 8.53 6.93
N ARG A 63 4.14 7.73 6.88
CA ARG A 63 4.22 6.30 7.18
C ARG A 63 4.93 5.48 6.11
N LEU A 64 4.81 5.84 4.83
CA LEU A 64 5.55 5.19 3.74
C LEU A 64 7.05 5.51 3.82
N GLU A 65 7.42 6.73 4.19
CA GLU A 65 8.81 7.12 4.47
C GLU A 65 9.35 6.32 5.67
N ALA A 66 8.60 6.23 6.78
CA ALA A 66 8.98 5.40 7.92
C ALA A 66 9.12 3.91 7.58
N LEU A 67 8.30 3.38 6.66
CA LEU A 67 8.45 2.00 6.17
C LEU A 67 9.71 1.83 5.32
N ARG A 68 10.05 2.81 4.48
CA ARG A 68 11.26 2.79 3.66
C ARG A 68 12.51 2.86 4.53
N ASP A 69 12.49 3.71 5.55
CA ASP A 69 13.63 3.98 6.43
C ASP A 69 13.75 2.95 7.57
N ALA A 70 12.84 1.96 7.63
CA ALA A 70 12.92 0.86 8.57
C ALA A 70 14.21 0.07 8.37
N THR A 71 15.02 -0.01 9.43
CA THR A 71 16.34 -0.65 9.41
C THR A 71 16.28 -2.18 9.51
N SER A 72 15.22 -2.72 10.11
CA SER A 72 15.02 -4.17 10.26
C SER A 72 13.82 -4.62 9.44
N PHE A 73 14.08 -5.58 8.54
CA PHE A 73 13.07 -6.22 7.71
C PHE A 73 11.96 -6.88 8.54
N GLU A 74 12.32 -7.48 9.67
CA GLU A 74 11.41 -8.17 10.61
C GLU A 74 10.38 -7.22 11.25
N ARG A 75 10.71 -5.92 11.33
CA ARG A 75 9.84 -4.89 11.92
C ARG A 75 8.89 -4.25 10.91
N MET A 76 9.14 -4.43 9.60
CA MET A 76 8.27 -3.90 8.54
C MET A 76 6.78 -4.28 8.68
N PRO A 77 6.41 -5.52 9.08
CA PRO A 77 5.02 -5.92 9.29
C PRO A 77 4.19 -5.00 10.20
N ALA A 78 4.81 -4.33 11.17
CA ALA A 78 4.14 -3.41 12.08
C ALA A 78 3.53 -2.20 11.34
N HIS A 79 4.13 -1.80 10.22
CA HIS A 79 3.71 -0.64 9.43
C HIS A 79 2.62 -0.97 8.40
N PHE A 80 2.49 -2.23 7.99
CA PHE A 80 1.57 -2.61 6.90
C PHE A 80 0.11 -2.31 7.24
N ARG A 81 -0.36 -2.69 8.43
CA ARG A 81 -1.76 -2.47 8.82
C ARG A 81 -2.11 -0.98 8.88
N PRO A 82 -1.32 -0.11 9.55
CA PRO A 82 -1.56 1.33 9.53
C PRO A 82 -1.58 1.95 8.12
N ILE A 83 -0.66 1.54 7.24
CA ILE A 83 -0.57 2.08 5.88
C ILE A 83 -1.78 1.68 5.05
N VAL A 84 -2.13 0.39 5.00
CA VAL A 84 -3.30 -0.08 4.24
C VAL A 84 -4.60 0.49 4.80
N HIS A 85 -4.67 0.73 6.12
CA HIS A 85 -5.80 1.44 6.72
C HIS A 85 -5.93 2.88 6.20
N LEU A 86 -4.83 3.64 6.15
CA LEU A 86 -4.85 5.00 5.61
C LEU A 86 -5.24 5.01 4.14
N ILE A 87 -4.75 4.06 3.34
CA ILE A 87 -5.17 3.90 1.93
C ILE A 87 -6.68 3.65 1.85
N PHE A 88 -7.22 2.79 2.73
CA PHE A 88 -8.66 2.54 2.82
C PHE A 88 -9.47 3.79 3.21
N LEU A 89 -8.98 4.59 4.16
CA LEU A 89 -9.63 5.85 4.53
C LEU A 89 -9.62 6.85 3.37
N VAL A 90 -8.48 7.02 2.70
CA VAL A 90 -8.36 7.84 1.48
C VAL A 90 -9.37 7.39 0.43
N TRP A 91 -9.48 6.09 0.21
CA TRP A 91 -10.43 5.50 -0.75
C TRP A 91 -11.88 5.82 -0.40
N LYS A 92 -12.25 5.77 0.89
CA LYS A 92 -13.61 6.04 1.37
C LYS A 92 -13.98 7.53 1.27
N THR A 93 -13.04 8.42 1.55
CA THR A 93 -13.33 9.85 1.71
C THR A 93 -13.01 10.69 0.48
N SER A 94 -12.09 10.24 -0.37
CA SER A 94 -11.65 11.02 -1.53
C SER A 94 -12.51 10.74 -2.75
N VAL A 95 -12.82 11.79 -3.50
CA VAL A 95 -13.49 11.69 -4.80
C VAL A 95 -12.48 11.62 -5.96
N TYR A 96 -11.18 11.82 -5.69
CA TYR A 96 -10.10 11.85 -6.68
C TYR A 96 -9.17 10.65 -6.60
N TYR A 97 -8.92 10.17 -5.38
CA TYR A 97 -7.97 9.09 -5.12
C TYR A 97 -8.65 7.73 -4.95
N ASN A 98 -9.97 7.65 -5.13
CA ASN A 98 -10.77 6.41 -5.08
C ASN A 98 -10.84 5.69 -6.44
N THR A 99 -9.73 5.69 -7.19
CA THR A 99 -9.60 5.08 -8.51
C THR A 99 -8.72 3.83 -8.45
N LYS A 100 -9.12 2.77 -9.17
CA LYS A 100 -8.44 1.47 -9.11
C LYS A 100 -6.97 1.59 -9.53
N GLU A 101 -6.69 2.45 -10.50
CA GLU A 101 -5.37 2.73 -11.05
C GLU A 101 -4.42 3.24 -9.95
N LYS A 102 -4.89 4.17 -9.12
CA LYS A 102 -4.10 4.75 -8.03
C LYS A 102 -3.87 3.78 -6.89
N LEU A 103 -4.89 2.97 -6.56
CA LEU A 103 -4.74 1.91 -5.57
C LEU A 103 -3.74 0.85 -6.04
N ILE A 104 -3.82 0.42 -7.30
CA ILE A 104 -2.87 -0.52 -7.91
C ILE A 104 -1.45 0.06 -7.87
N GLU A 105 -1.27 1.32 -8.27
CA GLU A 105 0.04 1.98 -8.30
C GLU A 105 0.70 2.02 -6.91
N ILE A 106 -0.03 2.45 -5.89
CA ILE A 106 0.49 2.54 -4.51
C ILE A 106 0.80 1.14 -3.97
N MET A 107 -0.11 0.18 -4.15
CA MET A 107 0.08 -1.18 -3.63
C MET A 107 1.24 -1.90 -4.34
N LYS A 108 1.43 -1.69 -5.64
CA LYS A 108 2.60 -2.20 -6.38
C LYS A 108 3.89 -1.64 -5.82
N ARG A 109 4.01 -0.32 -5.67
CA ARG A 109 5.21 0.31 -5.09
C ARG A 109 5.54 -0.24 -3.70
N MET A 110 4.51 -0.51 -2.89
CA MET A 110 4.72 -1.18 -1.59
C MET A 110 5.22 -2.61 -1.75
N CYS A 111 4.66 -3.39 -2.68
CA CYS A 111 5.12 -4.75 -2.96
C CYS A 111 6.57 -4.75 -3.44
N ASP A 112 6.92 -3.87 -4.37
CA ASP A 112 8.26 -3.75 -4.96
C ASP A 112 9.29 -3.40 -3.86
N LEU A 113 8.97 -2.46 -2.97
CA LEU A 113 9.82 -2.13 -1.82
C LEU A 113 10.04 -3.35 -0.89
N ILE A 114 8.98 -4.09 -0.59
CA ILE A 114 9.08 -5.26 0.31
C ILE A 114 9.84 -6.39 -0.35
N VAL A 115 9.67 -6.61 -1.65
CA VAL A 115 10.44 -7.57 -2.44
C VAL A 115 11.92 -7.18 -2.42
N PHE A 116 12.24 -5.91 -2.71
CA PHE A 116 13.61 -5.40 -2.66
C PHE A 116 14.25 -5.65 -1.28
N ARG A 117 13.55 -5.31 -0.19
CA ARG A 117 14.04 -5.54 1.18
C ARG A 117 14.17 -7.03 1.52
N ALA A 118 13.29 -7.88 1.00
CA ALA A 118 13.38 -9.33 1.18
C ALA A 118 14.60 -9.89 0.44
N GLU A 119 14.86 -9.43 -0.79
CA GLU A 119 16.03 -9.83 -1.56
C GLU A 119 17.33 -9.38 -0.88
N GLU A 120 17.41 -8.15 -0.36
CA GLU A 120 18.55 -7.70 0.47
C GLU A 120 18.73 -8.59 1.71
N PHE A 121 17.63 -8.86 2.44
CA PHE A 121 17.65 -9.69 3.65
C PHE A 121 18.11 -11.11 3.38
N LEU A 122 17.74 -11.69 2.24
CA LEU A 122 18.17 -13.04 1.85
C LEU A 122 19.61 -13.03 1.30
N SER A 123 19.96 -12.06 0.45
CA SER A 123 21.30 -11.99 -0.19
C SER A 123 22.43 -11.79 0.82
N CYS A 124 22.18 -11.04 1.90
CA CYS A 124 23.15 -10.86 3.00
C CYS A 124 23.34 -12.11 3.89
N GLY A 125 22.84 -13.28 3.47
CA GLY A 125 23.01 -14.53 4.23
C GLY A 125 22.85 -15.79 3.39
N PHE A 126 23.06 -15.70 2.08
CA PHE A 126 23.09 -16.85 1.19
C PHE A 126 24.54 -17.15 0.82
N PRO A 127 25.19 -18.13 1.48
CA PRO A 127 26.38 -18.75 0.92
C PRO A 127 26.03 -19.37 -0.44
N LEU A 128 26.89 -19.17 -1.45
CA LEU A 128 26.75 -19.85 -2.75
C LEU A 128 26.82 -21.39 -2.61
N MET A 129 27.46 -21.87 -1.52
CA MET A 129 27.46 -23.26 -1.09
C MET A 129 27.32 -23.28 0.42
N VAL A 130 26.36 -24.05 0.92
CA VAL A 130 26.17 -24.28 2.35
C VAL A 130 26.86 -25.60 2.69
N GLU A 131 27.99 -25.53 3.36
CA GLU A 131 28.78 -26.70 3.74
C GLU A 131 28.32 -27.26 5.09
N GLU A 132 27.79 -26.39 5.97
CA GLU A 132 27.37 -26.75 7.32
C GLU A 132 25.85 -26.87 7.48
N VAL A 133 25.41 -27.84 8.28
CA VAL A 133 23.98 -28.07 8.58
C VAL A 133 23.35 -26.86 9.29
N GLU A 134 24.08 -26.25 10.24
CA GLU A 134 23.58 -25.08 10.99
C GLU A 134 23.31 -23.86 10.09
N GLU A 135 24.18 -23.63 9.09
CA GLU A 135 24.00 -22.57 8.09
C GLU A 135 22.75 -22.82 7.20
N ALA A 136 22.48 -24.08 6.87
CA ALA A 136 21.29 -24.46 6.11
C ALA A 136 20.01 -24.20 6.91
N GLU A 137 20.02 -24.53 8.20
CA GLU A 137 18.89 -24.25 9.10
C GLU A 137 18.66 -22.74 9.28
N ASP A 138 19.73 -21.94 9.43
CA ASP A 138 19.60 -20.48 9.49
C ASP A 138 19.02 -19.89 8.20
N THR A 139 19.49 -20.37 7.06
CA THR A 139 18.98 -19.98 5.74
C THR A 139 17.49 -20.28 5.62
N VAL A 140 17.05 -21.49 5.99
CA VAL A 140 15.61 -21.85 6.01
C VAL A 140 14.82 -20.91 6.92
N ARG A 141 15.31 -20.63 8.14
CA ARG A 141 14.65 -19.71 9.07
C ARG A 141 14.47 -18.31 8.47
N ARG A 142 15.49 -17.80 7.77
CA ARG A 142 15.44 -16.50 7.08
C ARG A 142 14.45 -16.50 5.91
N ILE A 143 14.42 -17.55 5.09
CA ILE A 143 13.45 -17.66 3.99
C ILE A 143 12.02 -17.71 4.54
N ILE A 144 11.78 -18.48 5.60
CA ILE A 144 10.46 -18.53 6.27
C ILE A 144 10.05 -17.14 6.79
N MET A 145 10.97 -16.39 7.39
CA MET A 145 10.73 -15.01 7.81
C MET A 145 10.32 -14.11 6.63
N ALA A 146 11.05 -14.18 5.50
CA ALA A 146 10.72 -13.43 4.29
C ALA A 146 9.32 -13.76 3.75
N VAL A 147 8.97 -15.05 3.70
CA VAL A 147 7.64 -15.53 3.30
C VAL A 147 6.57 -14.99 4.25
N ALA A 148 6.81 -15.01 5.57
CA ALA A 148 5.87 -14.52 6.57
C ALA A 148 5.62 -13.01 6.45
N VAL A 149 6.67 -12.20 6.25
CA VAL A 149 6.58 -10.75 6.07
C VAL A 149 5.76 -10.41 4.81
N MET A 150 6.12 -10.99 3.66
CA MET A 150 5.38 -10.79 2.40
C MET A 150 3.91 -11.26 2.53
N GLY A 151 3.68 -12.41 3.17
CA GLY A 151 2.35 -12.95 3.44
C GLY A 151 1.50 -12.03 4.33
N LYS A 152 2.12 -11.30 5.27
CA LYS A 152 1.42 -10.35 6.14
C LYS A 152 0.86 -9.16 5.37
N LEU A 153 1.60 -8.63 4.39
CA LEU A 153 1.11 -7.56 3.53
C LEU A 153 -0.13 -8.02 2.75
N LYS A 154 -0.05 -9.18 2.09
CA LYS A 154 -1.17 -9.77 1.35
C LYS A 154 -2.41 -9.94 2.22
N SER A 155 -2.22 -10.52 3.40
CA SER A 155 -3.30 -10.74 4.36
C SER A 155 -3.97 -9.43 4.80
N ASN A 156 -3.18 -8.39 5.05
CA ASN A 156 -3.70 -7.06 5.37
C ASN A 156 -4.49 -6.47 4.20
N PHE A 157 -3.96 -6.53 2.97
CA PHE A 157 -4.69 -6.05 1.79
C PHE A 157 -6.01 -6.78 1.59
N LEU A 158 -6.03 -8.12 1.66
CA LEU A 158 -7.25 -8.92 1.50
C LEU A 158 -8.29 -8.62 2.58
N ARG A 159 -7.85 -8.36 3.81
CA ARG A 159 -8.73 -7.92 4.90
C ARG A 159 -9.41 -6.59 4.58
N TYR A 160 -8.66 -5.59 4.11
CA TYR A 160 -9.23 -4.29 3.74
C TYR A 160 -10.03 -4.36 2.44
N ARG A 161 -9.69 -5.26 1.52
CA ARG A 161 -10.51 -5.57 0.36
C ARG A 161 -11.89 -6.06 0.80
N LYS A 162 -11.97 -7.05 1.70
CA LYS A 162 -13.25 -7.51 2.26
C LYS A 162 -14.03 -6.36 2.91
N LYS A 163 -13.38 -5.55 3.75
CA LYS A 163 -14.00 -4.35 4.33
C LYS A 163 -14.52 -3.37 3.29
N SER A 164 -13.83 -3.20 2.16
CA SER A 164 -14.29 -2.30 1.09
C SER A 164 -15.56 -2.80 0.40
N PHE A 165 -15.77 -4.12 0.32
CA PHE A 165 -17.02 -4.68 -0.17
C PHE A 165 -18.18 -4.45 0.82
N GLU A 166 -17.90 -4.45 2.12
CA GLU A 166 -18.89 -4.23 3.18
C GLU A 166 -19.23 -2.72 3.35
N GLU A 167 -18.22 -1.85 3.39
CA GLU A 167 -18.39 -0.43 3.72
C GLU A 167 -18.54 0.50 2.50
N CYS A 168 -18.07 0.06 1.31
CA CYS A 168 -18.08 0.87 0.09
C CYS A 168 -18.67 0.08 -1.10
N PRO A 169 -19.93 -0.40 -1.03
CA PRO A 169 -20.50 -1.29 -2.04
C PRO A 169 -20.61 -0.65 -3.44
N SER A 170 -20.68 0.68 -3.52
CA SER A 170 -20.70 1.43 -4.78
C SER A 170 -19.35 1.49 -5.49
N ASN A 171 -18.24 1.36 -4.76
CA ASN A 171 -16.89 1.38 -5.31
C ASN A 171 -15.93 0.54 -4.45
N PRO A 172 -16.07 -0.80 -4.47
CA PRO A 172 -15.21 -1.68 -3.69
C PRO A 172 -13.85 -1.85 -4.35
N TRP A 173 -12.89 -2.42 -3.60
CA TRP A 173 -11.58 -2.82 -4.12
C TRP A 173 -11.69 -4.07 -5.00
N ASN A 174 -12.38 -3.93 -6.12
CA ASN A 174 -12.54 -4.99 -7.11
C ASN A 174 -11.37 -4.94 -8.12
N ILE A 175 -10.22 -5.42 -7.66
CA ILE A 175 -8.96 -5.48 -8.39
C ILE A 175 -8.46 -6.94 -8.39
N PRO A 176 -8.02 -7.48 -9.53
CA PRO A 176 -7.43 -8.82 -9.59
C PRO A 176 -6.10 -8.85 -8.83
N ASN A 177 -5.87 -9.88 -8.01
CA ASN A 177 -4.65 -10.01 -7.20
C ASN A 177 -3.37 -9.91 -8.03
N ARG A 178 -3.35 -10.51 -9.23
CA ARG A 178 -2.23 -10.47 -10.16
C ARG A 178 -1.83 -9.04 -10.59
N ALA A 179 -2.77 -8.09 -10.56
CA ALA A 179 -2.45 -6.69 -10.88
C ALA A 179 -1.60 -6.01 -9.81
N ILE A 180 -1.53 -6.56 -8.59
CA ILE A 180 -0.79 -6.00 -7.46
C ILE A 180 0.39 -6.92 -7.10
N PHE A 181 0.15 -8.22 -6.98
CA PHE A 181 1.07 -9.15 -6.34
C PHE A 181 1.98 -9.94 -7.29
N LYS A 182 1.91 -9.72 -8.61
CA LYS A 182 2.64 -10.53 -9.61
C LYS A 182 4.11 -10.78 -9.25
N GLN A 183 4.88 -9.73 -8.94
CA GLN A 183 6.30 -9.90 -8.62
C GLN A 183 6.52 -10.60 -7.27
N MET A 184 5.73 -10.23 -6.26
CA MET A 184 5.77 -10.86 -4.95
C MET A 184 5.38 -12.34 -5.00
N ASP A 185 4.42 -12.73 -5.85
CA ASP A 185 4.04 -14.13 -6.10
C ASP A 185 5.24 -14.92 -6.62
N VAL A 186 5.96 -14.40 -7.62
CA VAL A 186 7.16 -15.05 -8.19
C VAL A 186 8.23 -15.27 -7.12
N ILE A 187 8.49 -14.27 -6.27
CA ILE A 187 9.50 -14.39 -5.20
C ILE A 187 9.06 -15.38 -4.13
N LEU A 188 7.77 -15.38 -3.77
CA LEU A 188 7.23 -16.36 -2.82
C LEU A 188 7.34 -17.79 -3.35
N ASP A 189 7.07 -18.02 -4.63
CA ASP A 189 7.22 -19.34 -5.25
C ASP A 189 8.68 -19.79 -5.21
N ARG A 190 9.63 -18.90 -5.55
CA ARG A 190 11.07 -19.18 -5.41
C ARG A 190 11.46 -19.52 -3.97
N CYS A 191 10.96 -18.78 -2.99
CA CYS A 191 11.21 -19.04 -1.57
C CYS A 191 10.71 -20.43 -1.15
N ARG A 192 9.54 -20.87 -1.63
CA ARG A 192 9.00 -22.21 -1.33
C ARG A 192 9.88 -23.30 -1.92
N THR A 193 10.29 -23.16 -3.18
CA THR A 193 11.22 -24.10 -3.81
C THR A 193 12.54 -24.18 -3.05
N LEU A 194 13.07 -23.05 -2.59
CA LEU A 194 14.29 -23.05 -1.77
C LEU A 194 14.08 -23.76 -0.43
N ILE A 195 12.96 -23.53 0.26
CA ILE A 195 12.63 -24.26 1.50
C ILE A 195 12.60 -25.77 1.24
N GLU A 196 11.99 -26.24 0.15
CA GLU A 196 11.92 -27.66 -0.21
C GLU A 196 13.32 -28.25 -0.46
N ILE A 197 14.19 -27.53 -1.19
CA ILE A 197 15.58 -27.93 -1.45
C ILE A 197 16.35 -28.09 -0.14
N TYR A 198 16.34 -27.07 0.72
CA TYR A 198 17.05 -27.11 1.98
C TYR A 198 16.49 -28.16 2.94
N SER A 199 15.16 -28.37 2.96
CA SER A 199 14.54 -29.43 3.77
C SER A 199 15.03 -30.81 3.32
N THR A 200 15.13 -31.03 2.02
CA THR A 200 15.67 -32.27 1.45
C THR A 200 17.14 -32.45 1.79
N TYR A 201 17.94 -31.38 1.71
CA TYR A 201 19.35 -31.39 2.11
C TYR A 201 19.54 -31.77 3.58
N LEU A 202 18.78 -31.15 4.49
CA LEU A 202 18.85 -31.43 5.93
C LEU A 202 18.42 -32.87 6.25
N GLN A 203 17.39 -33.39 5.57
CA GLN A 203 16.98 -34.80 5.69
C GLN A 203 18.10 -35.75 5.25
N TYR A 204 18.75 -35.45 4.13
CA TYR A 204 19.88 -36.25 3.64
C TYR A 204 21.03 -36.27 4.66
N GLN A 205 21.43 -35.10 5.18
CA GLN A 205 22.49 -35.01 6.19
C GLN A 205 22.16 -35.78 7.48
N SER A 206 20.89 -35.75 7.92
CA SER A 206 20.44 -36.56 9.06
C SER A 206 20.58 -38.07 8.80
N ILE A 207 20.23 -38.55 7.60
CA ILE A 207 20.38 -39.97 7.23
C ILE A 207 21.86 -40.36 7.21
N VAL A 208 22.73 -39.53 6.60
CA VAL A 208 24.18 -39.80 6.54
C VAL A 208 24.77 -39.85 7.94
N GLY A 209 24.41 -38.92 8.82
CA GLY A 209 24.82 -38.92 10.23
C GLY A 209 24.37 -40.16 11.00
N LEU A 210 23.20 -40.72 10.68
CA LEU A 210 22.68 -41.96 11.27
C LEU A 210 23.35 -43.23 10.70
N THR A 211 23.92 -43.18 9.50
CA THR A 211 24.63 -44.31 8.88
C THR A 211 26.09 -44.44 9.29
N PHE A 212 26.72 -43.40 9.83
CA PHE A 212 28.11 -43.41 10.29
C PHE A 212 28.35 -43.10 11.80
N PRO A 213 27.54 -43.59 12.76
CA PRO A 213 27.85 -43.47 14.18
C PRO A 213 28.77 -44.64 14.59
N GLY A 214 30.05 -44.61 14.18
CA GLY A 214 31.06 -45.58 14.62
C GLY A 214 32.04 -45.99 13.52
N GLY A 215 33.19 -45.31 13.49
CA GLY A 215 34.43 -45.76 12.87
C GLY A 215 35.57 -45.55 13.86
#